data_AF-A0A3A6E7S1-F1
#
_entry.id   AF-A0A3A6E7S1-F1
#
_cell.length_a   1.000
_cell.length_b   1.000
_cell.length_c   1.000
_cell.angle_alpha   90.00
_cell.angle_beta   90.00
_cell.angle_gamma   90.00
#
_symmetry.space_group_name_H-M   'P 1'
#
loop_
_entity.id
_entity.type
_entity.pdbx_description
1 polymer ?
#
loop_
_entity_poly.entity_id
_entity_poly.type
_entity_poly.pdbx_seq_one_letter_code
_entity_poly.pdbx_strand_id
1 'polypeptide(L)'
;MKIIDENGAAIETPDLTLGHLVGGTEPVEHPAVEGVEEVSHYETVTEYPGGGRDVRKVIDVPGVTAQAAWTEQMPVQRYIRYTEEELAAREKERQQAEEAARLPETIASLTRQLTDLQLALCELYEGGGV
;
A
#
# COMPACT_ATOMS: atom_id res chain seq x y z
N MET A 1 -7.40 5.87 2.60
CA MET A 1 -6.77 4.62 3.09
C MET A 1 -6.10 4.97 4.41
N LYS A 2 -6.47 4.29 5.51
CA LYS A 2 -5.89 4.56 6.84
C LYS A 2 -4.58 3.77 7.00
N ILE A 3 -3.51 4.44 7.43
CA ILE A 3 -2.26 3.77 7.80
C ILE A 3 -2.17 3.76 9.32
N ILE A 4 -1.83 2.61 9.90
CA ILE A 4 -1.63 2.40 11.33
C ILE A 4 -0.22 1.89 11.59
N ASP A 5 0.35 2.22 12.73
CA ASP A 5 1.58 1.58 13.20
C ASP A 5 1.31 0.16 13.73
N GLU A 6 2.36 -0.49 14.22
CA GLU A 6 2.30 -1.83 14.83
C GLU A 6 1.36 -1.89 16.05
N ASN A 7 1.13 -0.77 16.73
CA ASN A 7 0.28 -0.64 17.91
C ASN A 7 -1.16 -0.19 17.56
N GLY A 8 -1.47 0.04 16.29
CA GLY A 8 -2.77 0.51 15.82
C GLY A 8 -2.97 2.04 15.87
N ALA A 9 -1.92 2.82 16.16
CA ALA A 9 -2.00 4.27 16.11
C ALA A 9 -2.00 4.76 14.66
N ALA A 10 -2.90 5.67 14.33
CA ALA A 10 -2.98 6.24 12.98
C ALA A 10 -1.74 7.11 12.68
N ILE A 11 -1.12 6.87 11.53
CA ILE A 11 0.05 7.61 11.05
C ILE A 11 -0.22 8.16 9.66
N GLU A 12 0.23 9.38 9.40
CA GLU A 12 0.03 10.02 8.09
C GLU A 12 1.22 9.82 7.17
N THR A 13 2.44 9.82 7.72
CA THR A 13 3.69 9.77 6.94
C THR A 13 4.63 8.68 7.48
N PRO A 14 4.45 7.40 7.08
CA PRO A 14 5.37 6.32 7.44
C PRO A 14 6.72 6.47 6.73
N ASP A 15 7.82 6.24 7.44
CA ASP A 15 9.15 6.23 6.85
C ASP A 15 9.46 4.84 6.23
N LEU A 16 9.32 4.75 4.91
CA LEU A 16 9.56 3.52 4.15
C LEU A 16 11.05 3.14 4.02
N THR A 17 11.97 4.00 4.48
CA THR A 17 13.39 3.63 4.57
C THR A 17 13.65 2.73 5.78
N LEU A 18 12.84 2.88 6.83
CA LEU A 18 12.95 2.16 8.10
C LEU A 18 11.92 1.05 8.26
N GLY A 19 11.04 0.84 7.28
CA GLY A 19 9.99 -0.16 7.36
C GLY A 19 9.22 -0.32 6.06
N HIS A 20 8.15 -1.10 6.12
CA HIS A 20 7.28 -1.38 4.99
C HIS A 20 5.80 -1.40 5.40
N LEU A 21 4.92 -1.32 4.40
CA LEU A 21 3.47 -1.33 4.61
C LEU A 21 2.89 -2.69 4.24
N VAL A 22 2.06 -3.22 5.13
CA VAL A 22 1.31 -4.47 4.94
C VAL A 22 -0.18 -4.16 4.90
N GLY A 23 -0.88 -4.67 3.87
CA GLY A 23 -2.34 -4.50 3.77
C GLY A 23 -3.09 -5.35 4.80
N GLY A 24 -4.17 -4.80 5.36
CA GLY A 24 -5.05 -5.48 6.31
C GLY A 24 -6.48 -4.92 6.28
N THR A 25 -7.31 -5.40 7.20
CA THR A 25 -8.66 -4.85 7.43
C THR A 25 -8.93 -4.63 8.92
N GLU A 26 -9.69 -3.58 9.25
CA GLU A 26 -10.26 -3.34 10.58
C GLU A 26 -11.78 -3.55 10.54
N PRO A 27 -12.36 -4.30 11.48
CA PRO A 27 -13.82 -4.43 11.58
C PRO A 27 -14.44 -3.14 12.11
N VAL A 28 -15.49 -2.65 11.45
CA VAL A 28 -16.33 -1.55 11.90
C VAL A 28 -17.74 -2.09 12.14
N GLU A 29 -18.20 -2.02 13.38
CA GLU A 29 -19.49 -2.53 13.80
C GLU A 29 -20.61 -1.52 13.47
N HIS A 30 -21.60 -1.96 12.71
CA HIS A 30 -22.83 -1.21 12.45
C HIS A 30 -23.97 -1.82 13.27
N PRO A 31 -24.61 -1.06 14.18
CA PRO A 31 -25.66 -1.58 15.04
C PRO A 31 -26.93 -1.92 14.24
N ALA A 32 -27.80 -2.74 14.84
CA ALA A 32 -29.11 -3.02 14.26
C ALA A 32 -29.97 -1.75 14.21
N VAL A 33 -30.66 -1.56 13.08
CA VAL A 33 -31.63 -0.49 12.88
C VAL A 33 -33.02 -1.12 12.93
N GLU A 34 -33.85 -0.66 13.86
CA GLU A 34 -35.24 -1.10 13.94
C GLU A 34 -36.04 -0.51 12.77
N GLY A 35 -36.86 -1.35 12.15
CA GLY A 35 -37.71 -0.91 11.06
C GLY A 35 -38.84 -0.03 11.57
N VAL A 36 -39.12 1.05 10.84
CA VAL A 36 -40.25 1.95 11.11
C VAL A 36 -41.21 1.85 9.94
N GLU A 37 -42.48 1.55 10.20
CA GLU A 37 -43.51 1.52 9.17
C GLU A 37 -43.78 2.92 8.62
N GLU A 38 -44.09 3.00 7.32
CA GLU A 38 -44.44 4.26 6.69
C GLU A 38 -45.80 4.77 7.20
N VAL A 39 -45.81 6.01 7.69
CA VAL A 39 -47.05 6.68 8.08
C VAL A 39 -47.46 7.62 6.96
N SER A 40 -48.68 7.47 6.47
CA SER A 40 -49.20 8.26 5.35
C SER A 40 -50.70 8.47 5.44
N HIS A 41 -51.18 9.54 4.81
CA HIS A 41 -52.59 9.84 4.65
C HIS A 41 -52.92 10.21 3.20
N TYR A 42 -54.21 10.22 2.86
CA TYR A 42 -54.70 10.60 1.54
C TYR A 42 -55.35 11.97 1.62
N GLU A 43 -54.89 12.89 0.79
CA GLU A 43 -55.51 14.21 0.62
C GLU A 43 -56.26 14.28 -0.70
N THR A 44 -57.47 14.82 -0.66
CA THR A 44 -58.26 15.09 -1.86
C THR A 44 -57.66 16.30 -2.58
N VAL A 45 -57.26 16.09 -3.84
CA VAL A 45 -56.69 17.14 -4.70
C VAL A 45 -57.77 17.84 -5.51
N THR A 46 -58.74 17.08 -6.02
CA THR A 46 -59.81 17.62 -6.87
C THR A 46 -61.09 16.80 -6.70
N GLU A 47 -62.23 17.48 -6.57
CA GLU A 47 -63.55 16.86 -6.59
C GLU A 47 -64.31 17.23 -7.86
N TYR A 48 -64.94 16.24 -8.48
CA TYR A 48 -65.68 16.42 -9.72
C TYR A 48 -67.19 16.50 -9.46
N PRO A 49 -67.97 17.28 -10.25
CA PRO A 49 -69.42 17.42 -10.08
C PRO A 49 -70.23 16.12 -10.15
N GLY A 50 -69.65 15.05 -10.71
CA GLY A 50 -70.24 13.70 -10.77
C GLY A 50 -69.91 12.79 -9.58
N GLY A 51 -69.26 13.31 -8.53
CA GLY A 51 -68.94 12.57 -7.30
C GLY A 51 -67.60 11.83 -7.30
N GLY A 52 -66.84 11.87 -8.39
CA GLY A 52 -65.47 11.37 -8.43
C GLY A 52 -64.49 12.31 -7.71
N ARG A 53 -63.41 11.76 -7.15
CA ARG A 53 -62.36 12.55 -6.47
C ARG A 53 -60.98 12.00 -6.79
N ASP A 54 -60.05 12.90 -7.08
CA ASP A 54 -58.64 12.57 -7.16
C ASP A 54 -58.01 12.71 -5.77
N VAL A 55 -57.37 11.64 -5.31
CA VAL A 55 -56.64 11.63 -4.04
C VAL A 55 -55.15 11.45 -4.30
N ARG A 56 -54.33 12.15 -3.51
CA ARG A 56 -52.89 11.93 -3.47
C ARG A 56 -52.51 11.34 -2.12
N LYS A 57 -51.62 10.35 -2.14
CA LYS A 57 -50.99 9.85 -0.92
C LYS A 57 -49.89 10.84 -0.51
N VAL A 58 -49.93 11.30 0.73
CA VAL A 58 -48.90 12.12 1.36
C VAL A 58 -48.24 11.28 2.43
N ILE A 59 -46.92 11.16 2.38
CA ILE A 59 -46.12 10.40 3.35
C ILE A 59 -45.71 11.38 4.45
N ASP A 60 -46.14 11.11 5.68
CA ASP A 60 -45.85 11.92 6.86
C ASP A 60 -44.53 11.50 7.51
N VAL A 61 -44.29 10.19 7.58
CA VAL A 61 -43.04 9.61 8.08
C VAL A 61 -42.61 8.53 7.10
N PRO A 62 -41.44 8.65 6.48
CA PRO A 62 -40.95 7.63 5.57
C PRO A 62 -40.65 6.35 6.35
N GLY A 63 -41.08 5.22 5.80
CA GLY A 63 -40.73 3.92 6.38
C GLY A 63 -39.23 3.64 6.25
N VAL A 64 -38.65 3.03 7.28
CA VAL A 64 -37.26 2.55 7.30
C VAL A 64 -37.30 1.03 7.43
N THR A 65 -36.56 0.31 6.57
CA THR A 65 -36.48 -1.14 6.68
C THR A 65 -35.60 -1.54 7.85
N ALA A 66 -36.01 -2.59 8.57
CA ALA A 66 -35.20 -3.14 9.64
C ALA A 66 -33.89 -3.70 9.06
N GLN A 67 -32.76 -3.39 9.70
CA GLN A 67 -31.44 -3.91 9.35
C GLN A 67 -30.81 -4.57 10.58
N ALA A 68 -30.31 -5.78 10.40
CA ALA A 68 -29.57 -6.45 11.47
C ALA A 68 -28.21 -5.77 11.69
N ALA A 69 -27.62 -5.96 12.87
CA ALA A 69 -26.25 -5.55 13.11
C ALA A 69 -25.29 -6.29 12.16
N TRP A 70 -24.30 -5.58 11.63
CA TRP A 70 -23.34 -6.15 10.69
C TRP A 70 -21.96 -5.51 10.83
N THR A 71 -20.93 -6.27 10.48
CA THR A 71 -19.53 -5.82 10.56
C THR A 71 -19.01 -5.49 9.17
N GLU A 72 -18.47 -4.29 9.00
CA GLU A 72 -17.81 -3.84 7.78
C GLU A 72 -16.30 -4.02 7.87
N GLN A 73 -15.67 -4.69 6.90
CA GLN A 73 -14.22 -4.83 6.84
C GLN A 73 -13.61 -3.63 6.12
N MET A 74 -13.09 -2.66 6.87
CA MET A 74 -12.45 -1.47 6.31
C MET A 74 -10.99 -1.72 5.97
N PRO A 75 -10.52 -1.41 4.75
CA PRO A 75 -9.14 -1.64 4.35
C PRO A 75 -8.19 -0.66 5.03
N VAL A 76 -7.12 -1.20 5.62
CA VAL A 76 -6.07 -0.44 6.31
C VAL A 76 -4.68 -0.89 5.84
N GLN A 77 -3.67 -0.07 6.09
CA GLN A 77 -2.26 -0.43 5.92
C GLN A 77 -1.57 -0.38 7.28
N ARG A 78 -0.82 -1.42 7.63
CA ARG A 78 -0.01 -1.47 8.84
C ARG A 78 1.45 -1.23 8.48
N TYR A 79 2.06 -0.24 9.12
CA TYR A 79 3.48 0.03 9.01
C TYR A 79 4.25 -0.84 9.99
N ILE A 80 5.20 -1.62 9.44
CA ILE A 80 6.07 -2.52 10.18
C ILE A 80 7.50 -2.04 10.00
N ARG A 81 8.22 -1.82 11.10
CA ARG A 81 9.62 -1.43 11.04
C ARG A 81 10.50 -2.63 10.73
N TYR A 82 11.56 -2.38 9.96
CA TYR A 82 12.59 -3.37 9.76
C TYR A 82 13.30 -3.66 11.06
N THR A 83 13.63 -4.92 11.25
CA THR A 83 14.52 -5.36 12.31
C THR A 83 15.95 -4.91 12.00
N GLU A 84 16.79 -4.80 13.04
CA GLU A 84 18.21 -4.48 12.85
C GLU A 84 18.91 -5.49 11.94
N GLU A 85 18.49 -6.76 12.01
CA GLU A 85 19.02 -7.83 11.15
C GLU A 85 18.70 -7.60 9.67
N GLU A 86 17.45 -7.24 9.36
CA GLU A 86 17.03 -6.93 7.98
C GLU A 86 17.75 -5.69 7.44
N LEU A 87 17.92 -4.66 8.27
CA LEU A 87 18.67 -3.46 7.90
C LEU A 87 20.15 -3.78 7.64
N ALA A 88 20.77 -4.59 8.49
CA ALA A 88 22.16 -5.03 8.33
C ALA A 88 22.35 -5.91 7.10
N ALA A 89 21.40 -6.80 6.80
CA ALA A 89 21.42 -7.61 5.58
C ALA A 89 21.38 -6.73 4.33
N ARG A 90 20.48 -5.74 4.30
CA ARG A 90 20.34 -4.80 3.18
C ARG A 90 21.58 -3.94 3.00
N GLU A 91 22.21 -3.51 4.08
CA GLU A 91 23.46 -2.76 4.00
C GLU A 91 24.62 -3.64 3.46
N LYS A 92 24.71 -4.90 3.88
CA LYS A 92 25.68 -5.84 3.33
C LYS A 92 25.46 -6.08 1.84
N GLU A 93 24.22 -6.24 1.40
CA GLU A 93 23.89 -6.36 -0.03
C GLU A 93 24.32 -5.11 -0.81
N ARG A 94 24.11 -3.92 -0.24
CA ARG A 94 24.58 -2.67 -0.84
C ARG A 94 26.12 -2.64 -0.96
N GLN A 95 26.84 -3.02 0.08
CA GLN A 95 28.30 -3.08 0.07
C GLN A 95 28.81 -4.08 -0.97
N GLN A 96 28.22 -5.28 -1.03
CA GLN A 96 28.58 -6.29 -2.02
C GLN A 96 28.29 -5.82 -3.45
N ALA A 97 27.17 -5.12 -3.67
CA ALA A 97 26.85 -4.55 -4.97
C ALA A 97 27.85 -3.46 -5.38
N GLU A 98 28.29 -2.61 -4.43
CA GLU A 98 29.32 -1.60 -4.68
C GLU A 98 30.68 -2.25 -5.00
N GLU A 99 31.10 -3.25 -4.23
CA GLU A 99 32.32 -4.00 -4.51
C GLU A 99 32.24 -4.68 -5.89
N ALA A 100 31.12 -5.35 -6.18
CA ALA A 100 30.88 -5.98 -7.47
C ALA A 100 30.91 -4.96 -8.62
N ALA A 101 30.41 -3.74 -8.42
CA ALA A 101 30.48 -2.66 -9.40
C ALA A 101 31.90 -2.15 -9.64
N ARG A 102 32.80 -2.26 -8.65
CA ARG A 102 34.23 -1.88 -8.75
C ARG A 102 35.13 -2.99 -9.30
N LEU A 103 34.66 -4.25 -9.31
CA LEU A 103 35.41 -5.37 -9.85
C LEU A 103 35.84 -5.17 -11.32
N PRO A 104 35.00 -4.70 -12.26
CA PRO A 104 35.41 -4.50 -13.65
C PRO A 104 36.57 -3.51 -13.80
N GLU A 105 36.56 -2.41 -13.05
CA GLU A 105 37.66 -1.44 -13.04
C GLU A 105 38.94 -2.07 -12.49
N THR A 106 38.82 -2.81 -11.39
CA THR A 106 39.93 -3.53 -10.77
C THR A 106 40.52 -4.56 -11.74
N ILE A 107 39.68 -5.33 -12.42
CA ILE A 107 40.09 -6.30 -13.44
C ILE A 107 40.81 -5.59 -14.58
N ALA A 108 40.26 -4.49 -15.11
CA ALA A 108 40.90 -3.74 -16.19
C ALA A 108 42.29 -3.22 -15.81
N SER A 109 42.44 -2.70 -14.58
CA SER A 109 43.72 -2.25 -14.03
C SER A 109 44.73 -3.40 -13.94
N LEU A 110 44.31 -4.54 -13.38
CA LEU A 110 45.17 -5.72 -13.25
C LEU A 110 45.54 -6.32 -14.62
N THR A 111 44.61 -6.37 -15.57
CA THR A 111 44.88 -6.82 -16.94
C THR A 111 45.93 -5.95 -17.60
N ARG A 112 45.84 -4.61 -17.45
CA ARG A 112 46.86 -3.69 -17.98
C ARG A 112 48.24 -3.94 -17.37
N GLN A 113 48.33 -4.05 -16.04
CA GLN A 113 49.59 -4.33 -15.36
C GLN A 113 50.21 -5.66 -15.81
N LEU A 114 49.37 -6.68 -16.04
CA LEU A 114 49.83 -7.96 -16.57
C LEU A 114 50.41 -7.82 -17.98
N THR A 115 49.74 -7.06 -18.85
CA THR A 115 50.24 -6.80 -20.21
C THR A 115 51.56 -6.04 -20.20
N ASP A 116 51.68 -5.01 -19.36
CA ASP A 116 52.92 -4.22 -19.22
C ASP A 116 54.09 -5.11 -18.74
N LEU A 117 53.83 -6.00 -17.76
CA LEU A 117 54.82 -6.97 -17.29
C LEU A 117 55.20 -8.01 -18.35
N GLN A 118 54.23 -8.51 -19.12
CA GLN A 118 54.49 -9.44 -20.21
C GLN A 118 55.39 -8.81 -21.27
N LEU A 119 55.14 -7.55 -21.63
CA LEU A 119 55.97 -6.81 -22.58
C LEU A 119 57.40 -6.64 -22.05
N ALA A 120 57.56 -6.21 -20.80
CA ALA A 120 58.88 -6.06 -20.18
C ALA A 120 59.66 -7.39 -20.14
N LEU A 121 58.99 -8.52 -19.88
CA LEU A 121 59.62 -9.84 -19.94
C LEU A 121 60.07 -10.20 -21.36
N CYS A 122 59.22 -9.97 -22.38
CA CYS A 122 59.59 -10.21 -23.77
C CYS A 122 60.84 -9.40 -24.16
N GLU A 123 60.88 -8.12 -23.81
CA GLU A 123 62.03 -7.24 -24.07
C GLU A 123 63.32 -7.75 -23.42
N LEU A 124 63.25 -8.32 -22.20
CA LEU A 124 64.41 -8.92 -21.53
C LEU A 124 64.90 -10.19 -22.22
N TYR A 125 64.00 -11.05 -22.70
CA TYR A 125 64.37 -12.27 -23.42
C TYR A 125 64.95 -11.98 -24.81
N GLU A 126 64.43 -10.97 -25.51
CA GLU A 126 64.92 -10.57 -26.83
C GLU A 126 66.20 -9.73 -26.74
N GLY A 127 66.36 -8.91 -25.70
CA GLY A 127 67.56 -8.09 -25.45
C GLY A 127 68.72 -8.83 -24.79
N GLY A 128 68.49 -10.03 -24.23
CA GLY A 128 69.52 -10.88 -23.58
C GLY A 128 70.28 -11.80 -24.53
N GLY A 129 69.97 -11.81 -25.82
CA GLY A 129 70.68 -12.56 -26.85
C GLY A 129 71.84 -11.79 -27.46
N VAL A 130 72.97 -11.70 -26.76
CA VAL A 130 74.29 -11.31 -27.32
C VAL A 130 75.34 -12.28 -26.83
#